data_AF-A0A514XN81-F1
#
_entry.id   AF-A0A514XN81-F1
#
_cell.length_a   1.000
_cell.length_b   1.000
_cell.length_c   1.000
_cell.angle_alpha   90.00
_cell.angle_beta   90.00
_cell.angle_gamma   90.00
#
_symmetry.space_group_name_H-M   'P 1'
#
loop_
_entity.id
_entity.type
_entity.pdbx_description
1 polymer ?
#
loop_
_entity_poly.entity_id
_entity_poly.type
_entity_poly.pdbx_seq_one_letter_code
_entity_poly.pdbx_strand_id
1 'polypeptide(L)'
;MSFGRGFIVVFGVMFFVSLAHGQSRCEAVFGLEPSAVYGATRDLVENEFNRVLTDSQMDLVDRVVNQRSELNLVEQKDFFKLLMAMSTHDVLQKREVELFLDRKVSDQEATALQFARALGRTEKGLNETLPGFGDNYTKEQIARKDRILELAGFSLPERVSLLGAKLVNDSLTRYAAENLYADQAKVTPEQATALNAEVLSQMQKISTENPGTGRKNSINASEAKDIYEEVTRNPVTRLLNVKKYDPSGHLGFCFGRAMNSHLESLRMGVDNASIRKVYVVGQMKALVGDTVWTFHVATAVKNSEGGWWIIDPFFGKAVSIEKWYARMHNHDVDGKLRVYVTEPQRLTAGKSLRYDKEHLLSSWYNGYFKNLFEYYAQKSRNELPAKPLHMKIFDKILSWLQLGI
;
A
#
# COMPACT_ATOMS: atom_id res chain seq x y z
N MET A 1 -37.10 51.11 -33.28
CA MET A 1 -36.03 50.12 -33.01
C MET A 1 -35.07 50.70 -31.99
N SER A 2 -35.14 50.25 -30.74
CA SER A 2 -34.08 50.41 -29.74
C SER A 2 -34.33 49.34 -28.67
N PHE A 3 -33.30 48.53 -28.43
CA PHE A 3 -33.32 47.29 -27.67
C PHE A 3 -33.52 47.54 -26.17
N GLY A 4 -34.50 46.85 -25.58
CA GLY A 4 -34.73 46.80 -24.15
C GLY A 4 -33.64 46.01 -23.43
N ARG A 5 -33.03 46.62 -22.41
CA ARG A 5 -32.26 45.93 -21.36
C ARG A 5 -33.24 45.52 -20.26
N GLY A 6 -33.54 44.22 -20.19
CA GLY A 6 -34.33 43.61 -19.13
C GLY A 6 -33.44 43.08 -18.00
N PHE A 7 -33.59 43.68 -16.82
CA PHE A 7 -33.66 43.07 -15.50
C PHE A 7 -32.94 41.74 -15.23
N ILE A 8 -31.95 41.77 -14.33
CA ILE A 8 -31.65 40.67 -13.41
C ILE A 8 -31.77 41.24 -11.99
N VAL A 9 -32.80 40.81 -11.27
CA VAL A 9 -33.02 41.06 -9.84
C VAL A 9 -32.83 39.75 -9.07
N VAL A 10 -31.83 39.77 -8.20
CA VAL A 10 -31.73 39.23 -6.84
C VAL A 10 -32.60 38.04 -6.44
N PHE A 11 -31.96 36.99 -5.89
CA PHE A 11 -32.43 36.35 -4.65
C PHE A 11 -31.24 35.96 -3.77
N GLY A 12 -31.09 36.68 -2.65
CA GLY A 12 -30.44 36.19 -1.45
C GLY A 12 -31.49 36.09 -0.35
N VAL A 13 -31.55 34.98 0.36
CA VAL A 13 -32.24 34.85 1.65
C VAL A 13 -31.44 33.89 2.54
N MET A 14 -31.15 34.39 3.75
CA MET A 14 -30.50 33.71 4.88
C MET A 14 -31.32 32.55 5.44
N PHE A 15 -30.64 31.59 6.08
CA PHE A 15 -31.17 30.93 7.29
C PHE A 15 -30.06 30.79 8.34
N PHE A 16 -30.25 31.48 9.47
CA PHE A 16 -29.63 31.22 10.77
C PHE A 16 -30.73 30.66 11.68
N VAL A 17 -30.61 29.43 12.17
CA VAL A 17 -31.17 29.00 13.47
C VAL A 17 -30.27 27.92 14.06
N SER A 18 -29.87 28.16 15.31
CA SER A 18 -29.11 27.32 16.23
C SER A 18 -29.85 26.03 16.60
N LEU A 19 -29.11 24.95 16.90
CA LEU A 19 -29.42 24.07 18.03
C LEU A 19 -28.17 23.29 18.46
N ALA A 20 -27.67 23.65 19.63
CA ALA A 20 -26.79 22.82 20.44
C ALA A 20 -27.60 21.69 21.09
N HIS A 21 -27.05 20.47 21.12
CA HIS A 21 -27.11 19.45 22.19
C HIS A 21 -26.83 18.06 21.60
N GLY A 22 -25.84 17.35 22.16
CA GLY A 22 -25.60 15.95 21.82
C GLY A 22 -24.15 15.46 21.92
N GLN A 23 -23.37 15.98 22.86
CA GLN A 23 -22.05 15.44 23.21
C GLN A 23 -22.24 14.50 24.41
N SER A 24 -22.26 13.19 24.20
CA SER A 24 -21.92 12.19 25.22
C SER A 24 -21.89 10.77 24.63
N ARG A 25 -20.90 10.00 25.10
CA ARG A 25 -20.70 8.55 24.99
C ARG A 25 -19.97 8.02 23.74
N CYS A 26 -18.64 8.00 23.84
CA CYS A 26 -17.81 6.84 23.46
C CYS A 26 -16.41 6.94 24.13
N GLU A 27 -16.36 7.37 25.39
CA GLU A 27 -15.17 7.30 26.25
C GLU A 27 -15.37 6.16 27.25
N ALA A 28 -15.02 4.94 26.86
CA ALA A 28 -14.90 3.82 27.80
C ALA A 28 -14.20 2.60 27.18
N VAL A 29 -13.11 2.77 26.43
CA VAL A 29 -12.19 1.65 26.18
C VAL A 29 -10.80 2.23 25.89
N PHE A 30 -9.76 1.64 26.50
CA PHE A 30 -8.33 1.88 26.25
C PHE A 30 -7.70 3.00 27.10
N GLY A 31 -7.43 2.64 28.36
CA GLY A 31 -6.44 3.34 29.18
C GLY A 31 -5.02 3.13 28.64
N LEU A 32 -4.23 4.19 28.71
CA LEU A 32 -2.79 4.23 28.46
C LEU A 32 -2.03 3.85 29.73
N GLU A 33 -0.90 3.16 29.59
CA GLU A 33 0.31 3.46 30.37
C GLU A 33 1.60 2.99 29.64
N PRO A 34 2.79 3.57 29.96
CA PRO A 34 4.00 3.51 29.14
C PRO A 34 5.15 2.67 29.74
N SER A 35 6.28 2.66 29.01
CA SER A 35 7.66 2.24 29.36
C SER A 35 8.07 0.87 28.76
N ALA A 36 9.32 0.56 28.43
CA ALA A 36 10.59 1.28 28.26
C ALA A 36 11.58 0.29 27.59
N VAL A 37 12.50 0.82 26.76
CA VAL A 37 13.88 0.37 26.49
C VAL A 37 14.13 -1.15 26.40
N TYR A 38 14.21 -1.72 25.18
CA TYR A 38 15.14 -2.81 24.78
C TYR A 38 15.32 -2.83 23.24
N GLY A 39 16.55 -3.03 22.77
CA GLY A 39 17.03 -2.58 21.45
C GLY A 39 16.87 -3.51 20.23
N ALA A 40 16.89 -2.86 19.07
CA ALA A 40 17.24 -3.25 17.69
C ALA A 40 16.60 -4.48 17.03
N THR A 41 16.32 -5.58 17.72
CA THR A 41 15.60 -6.75 17.14
C THR A 41 14.09 -6.65 17.29
N ARG A 42 13.62 -5.74 18.14
CA ARG A 42 12.21 -5.59 18.52
C ARG A 42 11.36 -4.90 17.45
N ASP A 43 11.86 -3.85 16.81
CA ASP A 43 11.04 -2.86 16.07
C ASP A 43 10.27 -3.40 14.84
N LEU A 44 10.74 -4.46 14.17
CA LEU A 44 10.04 -5.03 13.01
C LEU A 44 9.17 -6.24 13.37
N VAL A 45 9.65 -7.10 14.27
CA VAL A 45 8.83 -8.18 14.84
C VAL A 45 7.65 -7.57 15.60
N GLU A 46 7.83 -6.35 16.16
CA GLU A 46 6.78 -5.54 16.80
C GLU A 46 5.55 -5.23 15.95
N ASN A 47 5.66 -5.13 14.61
CA ASN A 47 4.55 -4.64 13.79
C ASN A 47 3.69 -5.72 13.14
N GLU A 48 4.26 -6.85 12.71
CA GLU A 48 3.49 -7.96 12.12
C GLU A 48 3.33 -9.17 13.05
N PHE A 49 4.31 -9.45 13.91
CA PHE A 49 4.34 -10.70 14.69
C PHE A 49 4.13 -10.51 16.20
N ASN A 50 4.42 -9.36 16.82
CA ASN A 50 4.14 -9.16 18.25
C ASN A 50 2.65 -9.02 18.56
N ARG A 51 1.79 -8.81 17.57
CA ARG A 51 0.35 -8.99 17.76
C ARG A 51 -0.04 -10.47 17.95
N VAL A 52 0.88 -11.41 17.70
CA VAL A 52 0.64 -12.86 17.62
C VAL A 52 1.56 -13.66 18.54
N LEU A 53 2.79 -13.20 18.79
CA LEU A 53 3.81 -13.91 19.57
C LEU A 53 3.90 -13.40 21.01
N THR A 54 3.89 -14.33 21.96
CA THR A 54 4.20 -14.11 23.37
C THR A 54 5.72 -14.01 23.61
N ASP A 55 6.12 -13.44 24.75
CA ASP A 55 7.53 -13.36 25.15
C ASP A 55 8.23 -14.74 25.11
N SER A 56 7.54 -15.79 25.57
CA SER A 56 8.06 -17.17 25.54
C SER A 56 8.32 -17.70 24.12
N GLN A 57 7.51 -17.27 23.15
CA GLN A 57 7.67 -17.63 21.74
C GLN A 57 8.79 -16.82 21.08
N MET A 58 8.96 -15.56 21.48
CA MET A 58 10.09 -14.73 21.06
C MET A 58 11.42 -15.29 21.57
N ASP A 59 11.48 -15.72 22.83
CA ASP A 59 12.66 -16.38 23.39
C ASP A 59 12.97 -17.70 22.66
N LEU A 60 11.94 -18.46 22.28
CA LEU A 60 12.11 -19.66 21.47
C LEU A 60 12.73 -19.32 20.11
N VAL A 61 12.22 -18.31 19.41
CA VAL A 61 12.78 -17.85 18.14
C VAL A 61 14.23 -17.45 18.29
N ASP A 62 14.58 -16.67 19.32
CA ASP A 62 15.95 -16.21 19.55
C ASP A 62 16.92 -17.39 19.74
N ARG A 63 16.58 -18.33 20.61
CA ARG A 63 17.40 -19.53 20.81
C ARG A 63 17.56 -20.35 19.53
N VAL A 64 16.44 -20.63 18.86
CA VAL A 64 16.37 -21.59 17.76
C VAL A 64 16.97 -21.04 16.47
N VAL A 65 16.77 -19.75 16.22
CA VAL A 65 17.13 -19.08 14.97
C VAL A 65 18.42 -18.27 15.12
N ASN A 66 18.58 -17.50 16.19
CA ASN A 66 19.71 -16.57 16.34
C ASN A 66 20.93 -17.21 17.02
N GLN A 67 20.73 -17.97 18.10
CA GLN A 67 21.83 -18.49 18.92
C GLN A 67 22.53 -19.73 18.33
N ARG A 68 22.01 -20.28 17.22
CA ARG A 68 22.54 -21.48 16.53
C ARG A 68 22.81 -22.65 17.48
N SER A 69 22.05 -22.78 18.57
CA SER A 69 22.18 -23.90 19.49
C SER A 69 21.81 -25.21 18.77
N GLU A 70 22.45 -26.31 19.18
CA GLU A 70 21.99 -27.64 18.79
C GLU A 70 20.55 -27.79 19.28
N LEU A 71 19.64 -28.01 18.33
CA LEU A 71 18.22 -28.10 18.63
C LEU A 71 17.90 -29.49 19.13
N ASN A 72 17.37 -29.56 20.34
CA ASN A 72 16.74 -30.78 20.78
C ASN A 72 15.36 -30.95 20.09
N LEU A 73 14.84 -32.18 20.10
CA LEU A 73 13.56 -32.51 19.48
C LEU A 73 12.37 -31.71 20.05
N VAL A 74 12.46 -31.27 21.31
CA VAL A 74 11.40 -30.48 21.95
C VAL A 74 11.33 -29.09 21.32
N GLU A 75 12.48 -28.42 21.16
CA GLU A 75 12.56 -27.09 20.56
C GLU A 75 12.12 -27.08 19.09
N GLN A 76 12.48 -28.12 18.32
CA GLN A 76 11.99 -28.27 16.94
C GLN A 76 10.48 -28.40 16.90
N LYS A 77 9.92 -29.24 17.78
CA LYS A 77 8.47 -29.45 17.89
C LYS A 77 7.76 -28.17 18.31
N ASP A 78 8.33 -27.41 19.24
CA ASP A 78 7.74 -26.16 19.71
C ASP A 78 7.83 -25.05 18.66
N PHE A 79 8.92 -25.00 17.89
CA PHE A 79 9.03 -24.10 16.73
C PHE A 79 8.00 -24.47 15.65
N PHE A 80 7.77 -25.75 15.39
CA PHE A 80 6.74 -26.19 14.46
C PHE A 80 5.32 -25.81 14.94
N LYS A 81 5.03 -25.99 16.24
CA LYS A 81 3.77 -25.52 16.83
C LYS A 81 3.61 -24.01 16.71
N LEU A 82 4.70 -23.25 16.87
CA LEU A 82 4.70 -21.81 16.70
C LEU A 82 4.28 -21.42 15.28
N LEU A 83 4.89 -22.02 14.24
CA LEU A 83 4.51 -21.79 12.85
C LEU A 83 3.02 -22.11 12.60
N MET A 84 2.52 -23.21 13.16
CA MET A 84 1.09 -23.55 13.07
C MET A 84 0.19 -22.53 13.77
N ALA A 85 0.59 -22.05 14.95
CA ALA A 85 -0.19 -21.09 15.73
C ALA A 85 -0.25 -19.72 15.06
N MET A 86 0.81 -19.31 14.37
CA MET A 86 0.84 -18.06 13.62
C MET A 86 -0.20 -18.08 12.50
N SER A 87 -0.25 -19.17 11.70
CA SER A 87 -1.22 -19.35 10.60
C SER A 87 -1.37 -18.12 9.68
N THR A 88 -0.33 -17.29 9.56
CA THR A 88 -0.40 -15.98 8.89
C THR A 88 -0.08 -16.03 7.40
N HIS A 89 0.03 -17.23 6.81
CA HIS A 89 0.71 -17.41 5.52
C HIS A 89 0.11 -16.57 4.38
N ASP A 90 1.01 -15.99 3.60
CA ASP A 90 0.65 -15.27 2.37
C ASP A 90 0.32 -16.31 1.28
N VAL A 91 -0.95 -16.36 0.88
CA VAL A 91 -1.47 -17.31 -0.13
C VAL A 91 -0.77 -17.13 -1.48
N LEU A 92 -0.37 -15.90 -1.83
CA LEU A 92 0.35 -15.64 -3.08
C LEU A 92 1.77 -16.14 -2.98
N GLN A 93 2.48 -15.79 -1.90
CA GLN A 93 3.84 -16.28 -1.65
C GLN A 93 3.87 -17.81 -1.65
N LYS A 94 2.89 -18.45 -0.99
CA LYS A 94 2.73 -19.90 -1.00
C LYS A 94 2.63 -20.42 -2.42
N ARG A 95 1.69 -19.90 -3.23
CA ARG A 95 1.47 -20.37 -4.61
C ARG A 95 2.67 -20.13 -5.51
N GLU A 96 3.34 -19.00 -5.39
CA GLU A 96 4.57 -18.72 -6.14
C GLU A 96 5.65 -19.75 -5.81
N VAL A 97 5.84 -20.06 -4.53
CA VAL A 97 6.80 -21.08 -4.11
C VAL A 97 6.37 -22.48 -4.55
N GLU A 98 5.07 -22.79 -4.52
CA GLU A 98 4.56 -24.06 -5.07
C GLU A 98 4.90 -24.22 -6.55
N LEU A 99 4.69 -23.16 -7.35
CA LEU A 99 5.03 -23.16 -8.77
C LEU A 99 6.55 -23.24 -9.00
N PHE A 100 7.34 -22.57 -8.16
CA PHE A 100 8.80 -22.55 -8.29
C PHE A 100 9.46 -23.88 -7.90
N LEU A 101 8.95 -24.52 -6.84
CA LEU A 101 9.44 -25.82 -6.37
C LEU A 101 8.79 -27.00 -7.11
N ASP A 102 7.79 -26.73 -7.96
CA ASP A 102 6.97 -27.74 -8.63
C ASP A 102 6.37 -28.77 -7.64
N ARG A 103 5.91 -28.29 -6.48
CA ARG A 103 5.22 -29.12 -5.49
C ARG A 103 4.30 -28.31 -4.59
N LYS A 104 3.43 -29.00 -3.87
CA LYS A 104 2.63 -28.38 -2.82
C LYS A 104 3.49 -28.01 -1.62
N VAL A 105 3.17 -26.86 -1.03
CA VAL A 105 3.80 -26.29 0.15
C VAL A 105 2.76 -26.33 1.27
N SER A 106 3.14 -26.82 2.44
CA SER A 106 2.26 -26.82 3.61
C SER A 106 2.02 -25.39 4.13
N ASP A 107 0.97 -25.19 4.94
CA ASP A 107 0.71 -23.89 5.55
C ASP A 107 1.86 -23.47 6.48
N GLN A 108 2.50 -24.45 7.15
CA GLN A 108 3.65 -24.26 8.01
C GLN A 108 4.88 -23.79 7.23
N GLU A 109 5.17 -24.44 6.10
CA GLU A 109 6.24 -24.02 5.19
C GLU A 109 5.98 -22.62 4.62
N ALA A 110 4.73 -22.30 4.28
CA ALA A 110 4.33 -20.98 3.83
C ALA A 110 4.48 -19.90 4.91
N THR A 111 4.08 -20.19 6.15
CA THR A 111 4.32 -19.31 7.30
C THR A 111 5.81 -19.15 7.58
N ALA A 112 6.62 -20.20 7.44
CA ALA A 112 8.06 -20.12 7.60
C ALA A 112 8.73 -19.25 6.53
N LEU A 113 8.27 -19.30 5.27
CA LEU A 113 8.73 -18.41 4.20
C LEU A 113 8.46 -16.94 4.52
N GLN A 114 7.27 -16.63 5.04
CA GLN A 114 6.92 -15.29 5.48
C GLN A 114 7.76 -14.85 6.68
N PHE A 115 7.96 -15.76 7.63
CA PHE A 115 8.75 -15.50 8.84
C PHE A 115 10.23 -15.26 8.53
N ALA A 116 10.82 -16.09 7.65
CA ALA A 116 12.18 -15.91 7.15
C ALA A 116 12.35 -14.57 6.42
N ARG A 117 11.36 -14.17 5.62
CA ARG A 117 11.35 -12.87 4.94
C ARG A 117 11.35 -11.69 5.91
N ALA A 118 10.56 -11.78 6.99
CA ALA A 118 10.46 -10.72 7.99
C ALA A 118 11.74 -10.60 8.83
N LEU A 119 12.28 -11.71 9.35
CA LEU A 119 13.44 -11.68 10.24
C LEU A 119 14.71 -11.14 9.57
N GLY A 120 14.87 -11.30 8.25
CA GLY A 120 16.02 -10.81 7.51
C GLY A 120 16.14 -9.29 7.36
N ARG A 121 15.14 -8.50 7.76
CA ARG A 121 15.10 -7.03 7.54
C ARG A 121 15.54 -6.20 8.75
N THR A 122 15.88 -6.82 9.87
CA THR A 122 15.89 -6.17 11.20
C THR A 122 17.24 -5.65 11.69
N GLU A 123 18.34 -5.93 11.01
CA GLU A 123 19.67 -5.60 11.54
C GLU A 123 20.46 -4.65 10.65
N LYS A 124 21.07 -3.64 11.29
CA LYS A 124 22.11 -2.81 10.67
C LYS A 124 23.41 -3.63 10.63
N GLY A 125 23.84 -4.01 9.44
CA GLY A 125 25.14 -4.66 9.22
C GLY A 125 25.79 -4.22 7.90
N LEU A 126 27.08 -4.54 7.73
CA LEU A 126 27.77 -4.40 6.45
C LEU A 126 27.18 -5.42 5.47
N ASN A 127 26.47 -4.90 4.48
CA ASN A 127 25.85 -5.72 3.44
C ASN A 127 26.94 -6.32 2.56
N GLU A 128 27.02 -7.64 2.50
CA GLU A 128 27.86 -8.33 1.52
C GLU A 128 27.01 -8.67 0.30
N THR A 129 27.44 -8.24 -0.89
CA THR A 129 26.83 -8.67 -2.15
C THR A 129 27.20 -10.13 -2.40
N LEU A 130 26.41 -11.06 -1.88
CA LEU A 130 26.61 -12.48 -2.14
C LEU A 130 26.02 -12.85 -3.52
N PRO A 131 26.77 -13.54 -4.40
CA PRO A 131 26.27 -13.97 -5.69
C PRO A 131 25.00 -14.82 -5.53
N GLY A 132 23.88 -14.36 -6.10
CA GLY A 132 22.58 -15.04 -6.03
C GLY A 132 21.52 -14.32 -5.17
N PHE A 133 21.92 -13.39 -4.30
CA PHE A 133 20.99 -12.62 -3.47
C PHE A 133 20.84 -11.21 -4.03
N GLY A 134 19.66 -10.90 -4.58
CA GLY A 134 19.39 -9.60 -5.20
C GLY A 134 19.18 -8.44 -4.22
N ASP A 135 19.34 -8.69 -2.92
CA ASP A 135 19.19 -7.72 -1.82
C ASP A 135 20.40 -7.82 -0.87
N ASN A 136 20.68 -6.69 -0.24
CA ASN A 136 21.72 -6.46 0.75
C ASN A 136 21.42 -7.18 2.08
N TYR A 137 21.74 -8.48 2.20
CA TYR A 137 21.67 -9.22 3.46
C TYR A 137 23.06 -9.51 4.03
N THR A 138 23.19 -9.55 5.35
CA THR A 138 24.40 -10.06 6.01
C THR A 138 24.44 -11.59 5.97
N LYS A 139 25.63 -12.18 6.17
CA LYS A 139 25.80 -13.64 6.31
C LYS A 139 24.89 -14.21 7.40
N GLU A 140 24.72 -13.48 8.50
CA GLU A 140 23.89 -13.86 9.64
C GLU A 140 22.39 -13.84 9.28
N GLN A 141 21.95 -12.87 8.47
CA GLN A 141 20.55 -12.82 8.00
C GLN A 141 20.24 -14.00 7.06
N ILE A 142 21.15 -14.34 6.17
CA ILE A 142 20.99 -15.51 5.28
C ILE A 142 20.98 -16.80 6.08
N ALA A 143 21.89 -16.96 7.05
CA ALA A 143 21.93 -18.14 7.91
C ALA A 143 20.64 -18.34 8.71
N ARG A 144 20.03 -17.24 9.20
CA ARG A 144 18.76 -17.31 9.93
C ARG A 144 17.60 -17.69 9.03
N LYS A 145 17.52 -17.12 7.82
CA LYS A 145 16.54 -17.52 6.82
C LYS A 145 16.64 -19.01 6.50
N ASP A 146 17.87 -19.45 6.21
CA ASP A 146 18.17 -20.84 5.93
C ASP A 146 17.71 -21.78 7.06
N ARG A 147 18.00 -21.39 8.31
CA ARG A 147 17.59 -22.12 9.51
C ARG A 147 16.08 -22.21 9.67
N ILE A 148 15.34 -21.11 9.43
CA ILE A 148 13.86 -21.12 9.49
C ILE A 148 13.28 -22.08 8.46
N LEU A 149 13.81 -22.06 7.23
CA LEU A 149 13.36 -22.95 6.17
C LEU A 149 13.71 -24.42 6.49
N GLU A 150 14.90 -24.68 7.03
CA GLU A 150 15.30 -26.01 7.48
C GLU A 150 14.33 -26.55 8.52
N LEU A 151 13.99 -25.74 9.52
CA LEU A 151 13.07 -26.11 10.59
C LEU A 151 11.63 -26.31 10.13
N ALA A 152 11.25 -25.66 9.05
CA ALA A 152 9.96 -25.84 8.42
C ALA A 152 9.89 -27.11 7.54
N GLY A 153 11.01 -27.80 7.35
CA GLY A 153 11.08 -29.06 6.59
C GLY A 153 11.50 -28.90 5.13
N PHE A 154 11.95 -27.72 4.69
CA PHE A 154 12.48 -27.56 3.34
C PHE A 154 13.80 -28.33 3.20
N SER A 155 13.91 -29.12 2.13
CA SER A 155 15.13 -29.86 1.80
C SER A 155 16.27 -28.91 1.43
N LEU A 156 17.52 -29.36 1.55
CA LEU A 156 18.67 -28.53 1.18
C LEU A 156 18.60 -27.97 -0.25
N PRO A 157 18.24 -28.75 -1.30
CA PRO A 157 18.08 -28.21 -2.65
C PRO A 157 17.01 -27.11 -2.76
N GLU A 158 15.90 -27.25 -2.03
CA GLU A 158 14.83 -26.25 -2.02
C GLU A 158 15.27 -24.99 -1.29
N ARG A 159 15.96 -25.12 -0.15
CA ARG A 159 16.51 -23.98 0.57
C ARG A 159 17.51 -23.21 -0.27
N VAL A 160 18.45 -23.90 -0.90
CA VAL A 160 19.42 -23.28 -1.82
C VAL A 160 18.70 -22.56 -2.96
N SER A 161 17.69 -23.21 -3.56
CA SER A 161 16.88 -22.62 -4.62
C SER A 161 16.07 -21.40 -4.15
N LEU A 162 15.44 -21.46 -2.98
CA LEU A 162 14.61 -20.38 -2.41
C LEU A 162 15.43 -19.19 -1.94
N LEU A 163 16.60 -19.46 -1.35
CA LEU A 163 17.54 -18.43 -0.94
C LEU A 163 18.13 -17.72 -2.16
N GLY A 164 18.47 -18.47 -3.23
CA GLY A 164 18.95 -17.91 -4.49
C GLY A 164 17.85 -17.32 -5.39
N ALA A 165 16.57 -17.66 -5.19
CA ALA A 165 15.47 -17.17 -6.00
C ALA A 165 14.99 -15.79 -5.55
N LYS A 166 14.59 -14.96 -6.53
CA LYS A 166 13.88 -13.70 -6.25
C LYS A 166 12.52 -13.91 -5.56
N LEU A 167 12.01 -15.14 -5.42
CA LEU A 167 10.72 -15.47 -4.80
C LEU A 167 10.64 -15.19 -3.29
N VAL A 168 11.73 -15.41 -2.54
CA VAL A 168 11.80 -15.01 -1.11
C VAL A 168 12.11 -13.51 -0.97
N ASN A 169 12.54 -12.88 -2.06
CA ASN A 169 12.98 -11.49 -2.16
C ASN A 169 12.08 -10.66 -3.09
N ASP A 170 10.78 -11.01 -3.11
CA ASP A 170 9.71 -10.53 -3.97
C ASP A 170 10.07 -9.20 -4.69
N SER A 171 10.26 -9.32 -6.00
CA SER A 171 10.83 -8.27 -6.84
C SER A 171 10.01 -6.97 -6.83
N LEU A 172 8.73 -7.03 -6.46
CA LEU A 172 7.86 -5.86 -6.42
C LEU A 172 7.74 -5.23 -5.03
N THR A 173 8.14 -5.94 -3.98
CA THR A 173 8.25 -5.41 -2.61
C THR A 173 9.70 -5.21 -2.19
N ARG A 174 10.66 -5.42 -3.09
CA ARG A 174 12.04 -4.93 -3.00
C ARG A 174 12.09 -3.41 -2.75
N TYR A 175 11.00 -2.72 -3.05
CA TYR A 175 10.75 -1.30 -2.81
C TYR A 175 9.91 -1.02 -1.56
N ALA A 176 9.77 -2.01 -0.66
CA ALA A 176 9.14 -1.88 0.65
C ALA A 176 10.11 -1.32 1.70
N ALA A 177 11.01 -0.41 1.31
CA ALA A 177 11.79 0.35 2.28
C ALA A 177 10.83 0.89 3.33
N GLU A 178 11.16 0.72 4.61
CA GLU A 178 10.32 1.22 5.69
C GLU A 178 10.05 2.71 5.49
N ASN A 179 11.07 3.43 5.06
CA ASN A 179 11.02 4.82 4.71
C ASN A 179 11.54 5.05 3.28
N LEU A 180 10.62 5.31 2.35
CA LEU A 180 10.93 5.54 0.93
C LEU A 180 11.75 6.82 0.72
N TYR A 181 11.64 7.82 1.62
CA TYR A 181 12.46 9.03 1.55
C TYR A 181 13.93 8.71 1.86
N ALA A 182 14.18 7.90 2.88
CA ALA A 182 15.52 7.52 3.28
C ALA A 182 16.21 6.65 2.22
N ASP A 183 15.44 5.83 1.49
CA ASP A 183 15.95 5.08 0.34
C ASP A 183 16.27 6.02 -0.83
N GLN A 184 15.34 6.91 -1.18
CA GLN A 184 15.53 7.86 -2.28
C GLN A 184 16.71 8.82 -2.04
N ALA A 185 16.96 9.26 -0.81
CA ALA A 185 18.04 10.17 -0.50
C ALA A 185 19.45 9.59 -0.82
N LYS A 186 19.56 8.26 -0.92
CA LYS A 186 20.83 7.56 -1.18
C LYS A 186 21.15 7.39 -2.66
N VAL A 187 20.18 7.60 -3.56
CA VAL A 187 20.37 7.33 -4.98
C VAL A 187 20.95 8.53 -5.74
N THR A 188 21.81 8.26 -6.71
CA THR A 188 22.18 9.24 -7.73
C THR A 188 21.10 9.31 -8.82
N PRO A 189 21.08 10.36 -9.68
CA PRO A 189 20.14 10.45 -10.80
C PRO A 189 20.21 9.25 -11.76
N GLU A 190 21.42 8.76 -12.05
CA GLU A 190 21.66 7.61 -12.94
C GLU A 190 21.11 6.33 -12.32
N GLN A 191 21.38 6.12 -11.01
CA GLN A 191 20.82 5.01 -10.27
C GLN A 191 19.29 5.08 -10.22
N ALA A 192 18.72 6.28 -10.03
CA ALA A 192 17.28 6.46 -10.00
C ALA A 192 16.64 6.07 -11.33
N THR A 193 17.22 6.50 -12.44
CA THR A 193 16.79 6.14 -13.79
C THR A 193 16.83 4.62 -14.01
N ALA A 194 17.95 3.97 -13.68
CA ALA A 194 18.11 2.53 -13.85
C ALA A 194 17.12 1.73 -12.99
N LEU A 195 16.96 2.12 -11.72
CA LEU A 195 16.02 1.47 -10.80
C LEU A 195 14.55 1.68 -11.23
N ASN A 196 14.20 2.87 -11.74
CA ASN A 196 12.85 3.12 -12.24
C ASN A 196 12.56 2.28 -13.49
N ALA A 197 13.51 2.17 -14.42
CA ALA A 197 13.36 1.32 -15.60
C ALA A 197 13.14 -0.15 -15.22
N GLU A 198 13.88 -0.66 -14.24
CA GLU A 198 13.72 -2.01 -13.72
C GLU A 198 12.32 -2.21 -13.07
N VAL A 199 11.87 -1.28 -12.22
CA VAL A 199 10.52 -1.32 -11.61
C VAL A 199 9.43 -1.40 -12.69
N LEU A 200 9.51 -0.53 -13.70
CA LEU A 200 8.51 -0.46 -14.76
C LEU A 200 8.52 -1.73 -15.62
N SER A 201 9.71 -2.25 -15.94
CA SER A 201 9.86 -3.52 -16.66
C SER A 201 9.26 -4.69 -15.88
N GLN A 202 9.49 -4.74 -14.57
CA GLN A 202 8.92 -5.79 -13.72
C GLN A 202 7.40 -5.69 -13.67
N MET A 203 6.84 -4.48 -13.51
CA MET A 203 5.39 -4.27 -13.52
C MET A 203 4.73 -4.73 -14.82
N GLN A 204 5.39 -4.57 -15.97
CA GLN A 204 4.91 -5.05 -17.27
C GLN A 204 4.89 -6.59 -17.38
N LYS A 205 5.86 -7.26 -16.73
CA LYS A 205 6.05 -8.72 -16.83
C LYS A 205 5.10 -9.54 -15.95
N ILE A 206 4.28 -8.91 -15.10
CA ILE A 206 3.42 -9.62 -14.16
C ILE A 206 2.31 -10.35 -14.91
N SER A 207 2.31 -11.68 -14.82
CA SER A 207 1.35 -12.58 -15.47
C SER A 207 -0.09 -12.21 -15.13
N THR A 208 -1.00 -12.18 -16.12
CA THR A 208 -2.45 -11.95 -15.94
C THR A 208 -3.22 -13.19 -15.48
N GLU A 209 -2.56 -14.32 -15.26
CA GLU A 209 -3.19 -15.57 -14.85
C GLU A 209 -3.85 -15.46 -13.47
N ASN A 210 -5.10 -15.91 -13.38
CA ASN A 210 -5.89 -15.81 -12.16
C ASN A 210 -5.32 -16.73 -11.05
N PRO A 211 -5.07 -16.20 -9.83
CA PRO A 211 -4.62 -16.99 -8.69
C PRO A 211 -5.69 -17.96 -8.15
N GLY A 212 -6.84 -18.11 -8.80
CA GLY A 212 -7.85 -19.10 -8.46
C GLY A 212 -8.68 -18.74 -7.22
N THR A 213 -8.68 -17.46 -6.82
CA THR A 213 -9.35 -16.97 -5.60
C THR A 213 -10.85 -16.72 -5.78
N GLY A 214 -11.38 -16.93 -7.00
CA GLY A 214 -12.74 -16.54 -7.39
C GLY A 214 -12.93 -15.02 -7.57
N ARG A 215 -11.89 -14.22 -7.28
CA ARG A 215 -11.87 -12.77 -7.51
C ARG A 215 -11.28 -12.44 -8.88
N LYS A 216 -11.49 -11.21 -9.36
CA LYS A 216 -10.93 -10.72 -10.62
C LYS A 216 -9.45 -10.43 -10.45
N ASN A 217 -8.59 -11.10 -11.23
CA ASN A 217 -7.14 -10.87 -11.19
C ASN A 217 -6.67 -9.65 -12.00
N SER A 218 -7.56 -9.07 -12.79
CA SER A 218 -7.27 -7.94 -13.67
C SER A 218 -8.58 -7.23 -14.03
N ILE A 219 -8.47 -6.00 -14.52
CA ILE A 219 -9.60 -5.21 -15.00
C ILE A 219 -9.35 -4.74 -16.43
N ASN A 220 -10.43 -4.56 -17.20
CA ASN A 220 -10.36 -3.95 -18.52
C ASN A 220 -10.47 -2.40 -18.44
N ALA A 221 -10.34 -1.73 -19.58
CA ALA A 221 -10.38 -0.27 -19.66
C ALA A 221 -11.72 0.34 -19.18
N SER A 222 -12.86 -0.33 -19.40
CA SER A 222 -14.17 0.13 -18.92
C SER A 222 -14.25 0.08 -17.39
N GLU A 223 -13.80 -1.02 -16.80
CA GLU A 223 -13.77 -1.17 -15.34
C GLU A 223 -12.80 -0.18 -14.69
N ALA A 224 -11.63 0.06 -15.32
CA ALA A 224 -10.69 1.09 -14.86
C ALA A 224 -11.30 2.49 -14.90
N LYS A 225 -12.08 2.79 -15.96
CA LYS A 225 -12.85 4.03 -16.06
C LYS A 225 -13.91 4.13 -14.95
N ASP A 226 -14.64 3.05 -14.67
CA ASP A 226 -15.65 3.05 -13.62
C ASP A 226 -15.04 3.32 -12.24
N ILE A 227 -13.92 2.66 -11.89
CA ILE A 227 -13.18 2.93 -10.64
C ILE A 227 -12.73 4.40 -10.60
N TYR A 228 -12.16 4.91 -11.69
CA TYR A 228 -11.73 6.30 -11.79
C TYR A 228 -12.89 7.28 -11.55
N GLU A 229 -14.04 7.04 -12.18
CA GLU A 229 -15.23 7.90 -12.03
C GLU A 229 -15.78 7.85 -10.60
N GLU A 230 -15.83 6.67 -9.98
CA GLU A 230 -16.26 6.53 -8.58
C GLU A 230 -15.34 7.30 -7.62
N VAL A 231 -14.02 7.23 -7.84
CA VAL A 231 -13.04 7.96 -7.00
C VAL A 231 -13.15 9.48 -7.19
N THR A 232 -13.33 9.92 -8.44
CA THR A 232 -13.41 11.35 -8.80
C THR A 232 -14.73 11.97 -8.36
N ARG A 233 -15.83 11.21 -8.36
CA ARG A 233 -17.16 11.68 -7.90
C ARG A 233 -17.39 11.49 -6.41
N ASN A 234 -16.47 10.84 -5.69
CA ASN A 234 -16.61 10.58 -4.26
C ASN A 234 -16.67 11.92 -3.48
N PRO A 235 -17.70 12.12 -2.62
CA PRO A 235 -17.92 13.38 -1.90
C PRO A 235 -16.90 13.65 -0.78
N VAL A 236 -15.95 12.76 -0.55
CA VAL A 236 -14.84 12.92 0.37
C VAL A 236 -13.54 13.13 -0.39
N THR A 237 -13.25 12.31 -1.40
CA THR A 237 -11.91 12.26 -2.02
C THR A 237 -11.72 13.08 -3.27
N ARG A 238 -12.80 13.62 -3.87
CA ARG A 238 -12.72 14.48 -5.07
C ARG A 238 -11.82 15.71 -4.86
N LEU A 239 -11.15 16.19 -5.91
CA LEU A 239 -10.20 17.32 -5.82
C LEU A 239 -10.86 18.60 -5.29
N LEU A 240 -12.16 18.80 -5.56
CA LEU A 240 -12.92 19.96 -5.07
C LEU A 240 -12.98 20.08 -3.53
N ASN A 241 -12.75 18.97 -2.81
CA ASN A 241 -12.80 18.96 -1.35
C ASN A 241 -11.43 19.03 -0.68
N VAL A 242 -10.33 19.21 -1.44
CA VAL A 242 -8.97 19.29 -0.86
C VAL A 242 -8.91 20.36 0.23
N LYS A 243 -9.44 21.56 -0.03
CA LYS A 243 -9.46 22.67 0.95
C LYS A 243 -10.23 22.36 2.23
N LYS A 244 -11.24 21.47 2.19
CA LYS A 244 -12.01 21.08 3.38
C LYS A 244 -11.15 20.31 4.36
N TYR A 245 -10.29 19.43 3.85
CA TYR A 245 -9.56 18.48 4.67
C TYR A 245 -8.08 18.87 4.87
N ASP A 246 -7.51 19.72 4.00
CA ASP A 246 -6.11 20.15 4.02
C ASP A 246 -6.10 21.64 3.67
N PRO A 247 -6.69 22.46 4.56
CA PRO A 247 -6.83 23.90 4.33
C PRO A 247 -5.47 24.60 4.18
N SER A 248 -4.41 24.01 4.74
CA SER A 248 -3.04 24.51 4.70
C SER A 248 -2.18 23.94 3.56
N GLY A 249 -2.68 22.95 2.80
CA GLY A 249 -1.94 22.33 1.70
C GLY A 249 -0.70 21.54 2.13
N HIS A 250 -0.62 21.11 3.38
CA HIS A 250 0.56 20.46 3.95
C HIS A 250 0.50 18.93 3.88
N LEU A 251 -0.70 18.36 3.80
CA LEU A 251 -0.89 16.92 3.90
C LEU A 251 -0.70 16.25 2.56
N GLY A 252 -1.18 16.87 1.48
CA GLY A 252 -1.19 16.25 0.16
C GLY A 252 -2.05 14.98 0.17
N PHE A 253 -3.37 15.12 -0.04
CA PHE A 253 -4.32 13.99 0.01
C PHE A 253 -4.21 12.92 -1.09
N CYS A 254 -3.06 12.81 -1.76
CA CYS A 254 -2.81 11.73 -2.71
C CYS A 254 -3.01 10.36 -2.05
N PHE A 255 -2.57 10.16 -0.80
CA PHE A 255 -2.76 8.90 -0.06
C PHE A 255 -4.25 8.56 0.15
N GLY A 256 -5.09 9.56 0.44
CA GLY A 256 -6.52 9.37 0.68
C GLY A 256 -7.27 9.00 -0.60
N ARG A 257 -6.94 9.66 -1.72
CA ARG A 257 -7.46 9.32 -3.05
C ARG A 257 -7.01 7.94 -3.49
N ALA A 258 -5.72 7.63 -3.31
CA ALA A 258 -5.21 6.30 -3.60
C ALA A 258 -5.96 5.25 -2.74
N MET A 259 -6.15 5.48 -1.43
CA MET A 259 -6.91 4.56 -0.58
C MET A 259 -8.33 4.36 -1.11
N ASN A 260 -9.01 5.42 -1.53
CA ASN A 260 -10.33 5.30 -2.14
C ASN A 260 -10.31 4.44 -3.43
N SER A 261 -9.33 4.63 -4.31
CA SER A 261 -9.14 3.77 -5.50
C SER A 261 -8.94 2.30 -5.13
N HIS A 262 -8.21 2.02 -4.05
CA HIS A 262 -8.01 0.67 -3.54
C HIS A 262 -9.33 0.07 -3.04
N LEU A 263 -10.10 0.82 -2.22
CA LEU A 263 -11.39 0.36 -1.71
C LEU A 263 -12.43 0.12 -2.82
N GLU A 264 -12.52 1.01 -3.82
CA GLU A 264 -13.41 0.80 -4.97
C GLU A 264 -13.01 -0.44 -5.77
N SER A 265 -11.70 -0.69 -5.96
CA SER A 265 -11.21 -1.89 -6.64
C SER A 265 -11.62 -3.16 -5.89
N LEU A 266 -11.44 -3.20 -4.56
CA LEU A 266 -11.87 -4.32 -3.74
C LEU A 266 -13.38 -4.54 -3.81
N ARG A 267 -14.17 -3.46 -3.80
CA ARG A 267 -15.64 -3.51 -3.92
C ARG A 267 -16.09 -4.06 -5.27
N MET A 268 -15.34 -3.81 -6.34
CA MET A 268 -15.58 -4.38 -7.67
C MET A 268 -15.13 -5.84 -7.83
N GLY A 269 -14.69 -6.47 -6.73
CA GLY A 269 -14.30 -7.88 -6.71
C GLY A 269 -12.90 -8.13 -7.23
N VAL A 270 -12.06 -7.09 -7.35
CA VAL A 270 -10.65 -7.26 -7.73
C VAL A 270 -9.89 -7.93 -6.59
N ASP A 271 -9.03 -8.87 -6.92
CA ASP A 271 -8.16 -9.53 -5.95
C ASP A 271 -7.13 -8.54 -5.38
N ASN A 272 -6.83 -8.65 -4.08
CA ASN A 272 -5.86 -7.75 -3.44
C ASN A 272 -4.45 -7.91 -4.06
N ALA A 273 -4.11 -9.10 -4.55
CA ALA A 273 -2.89 -9.38 -5.31
C ALA A 273 -2.75 -8.54 -6.57
N SER A 274 -3.88 -8.15 -7.15
CA SER A 274 -3.98 -7.43 -8.42
C SER A 274 -4.04 -5.92 -8.23
N ILE A 275 -3.81 -5.44 -7.00
CA ILE A 275 -3.80 -4.05 -6.61
C ILE A 275 -2.44 -3.74 -5.99
N ARG A 276 -1.86 -2.60 -6.34
CA ARG A 276 -0.60 -2.10 -5.77
C ARG A 276 -0.71 -0.62 -5.46
N LYS A 277 0.13 -0.15 -4.53
CA LYS A 277 0.43 1.28 -4.42
C LYS A 277 1.67 1.60 -5.23
N VAL A 278 1.60 2.66 -6.01
CA VAL A 278 2.75 3.19 -6.74
C VAL A 278 3.06 4.57 -6.19
N TYR A 279 4.27 4.72 -5.66
CA TYR A 279 4.80 5.98 -5.15
C TYR A 279 5.84 6.51 -6.13
N VAL A 280 5.86 7.83 -6.28
CA VAL A 280 7.06 8.55 -6.73
C VAL A 280 7.55 9.37 -5.54
N VAL A 281 8.84 9.29 -5.24
CA VAL A 281 9.48 9.99 -4.11
C VAL A 281 10.70 10.73 -4.63
N GLY A 282 10.87 11.98 -4.22
CA GLY A 282 11.87 12.91 -4.76
C GLY A 282 11.28 14.31 -4.89
N GLN A 283 12.14 15.29 -5.16
CA GLN A 283 11.71 16.69 -5.30
C GLN A 283 10.96 16.88 -6.63
N MET A 284 9.68 17.23 -6.56
CA MET A 284 8.84 17.51 -7.72
C MET A 284 8.27 18.91 -7.64
N LYS A 285 8.34 19.68 -8.74
CA LYS A 285 7.54 20.91 -8.86
C LYS A 285 6.07 20.54 -8.85
N ALA A 286 5.28 21.14 -7.96
CA ALA A 286 3.84 20.98 -8.00
C ALA A 286 3.33 21.43 -9.37
N LEU A 287 2.30 20.75 -9.84
CA LEU A 287 1.66 21.09 -11.10
C LEU A 287 0.92 22.42 -11.07
N VAL A 288 0.60 22.92 -9.86
CA VAL A 288 -0.09 24.18 -9.64
C VAL A 288 0.58 24.93 -8.49
N GLY A 289 1.08 26.14 -8.78
CA GLY A 289 1.77 27.00 -7.81
C GLY A 289 3.22 26.62 -7.57
N ASP A 290 3.86 27.31 -6.61
CA ASP A 290 5.29 27.17 -6.29
C ASP A 290 5.57 26.11 -5.21
N THR A 291 4.61 25.22 -4.96
CA THR A 291 4.78 24.15 -3.96
C THR A 291 5.74 23.09 -4.51
N VAL A 292 6.59 22.53 -3.65
CA VAL A 292 7.41 21.37 -4.00
C VAL A 292 6.83 20.15 -3.30
N TRP A 293 6.47 19.13 -4.08
CA TRP A 293 6.05 17.84 -3.56
C TRP A 293 7.28 16.97 -3.36
N THR A 294 7.38 16.32 -2.19
CA THR A 294 8.45 15.36 -1.91
C THR A 294 8.07 13.93 -2.26
N PHE A 295 6.79 13.69 -2.52
CA PHE A 295 6.25 12.43 -3.01
C PHE A 295 4.84 12.60 -3.60
N HIS A 296 4.41 11.60 -4.36
CA HIS A 296 3.02 11.42 -4.79
C HIS A 296 2.71 9.92 -4.83
N VAL A 297 1.44 9.56 -4.62
CA VAL A 297 1.01 8.16 -4.59
C VAL A 297 -0.30 7.97 -5.35
N ALA A 298 -0.39 6.85 -6.06
CA ALA A 298 -1.59 6.38 -6.72
C ALA A 298 -1.81 4.87 -6.48
N THR A 299 -2.98 4.38 -6.84
CA THR A 299 -3.28 2.94 -6.85
C THR A 299 -3.16 2.42 -8.26
N ALA A 300 -2.39 1.35 -8.43
CA ALA A 300 -2.32 0.58 -9.66
C ALA A 300 -3.22 -0.65 -9.55
N VAL A 301 -3.97 -0.94 -10.62
CA VAL A 301 -4.79 -2.15 -10.75
C VAL A 301 -4.39 -2.85 -12.04
N LYS A 302 -4.20 -4.16 -11.97
CA LYS A 302 -3.68 -4.96 -13.07
C LYS A 302 -4.61 -4.92 -14.29
N ASN A 303 -4.04 -4.70 -15.47
CA ASN A 303 -4.77 -4.60 -16.73
C ASN A 303 -4.95 -5.99 -17.36
N SER A 304 -6.16 -6.31 -17.85
CA SER A 304 -6.46 -7.57 -18.53
C SER A 304 -5.67 -7.75 -19.84
N GLU A 305 -5.24 -6.65 -20.46
CA GLU A 305 -4.41 -6.65 -21.68
C GLU A 305 -2.90 -6.68 -21.37
N GLY A 306 -2.52 -6.78 -20.09
CA GLY A 306 -1.13 -6.69 -19.63
C GLY A 306 -0.75 -5.30 -19.09
N GLY A 307 0.19 -5.28 -18.15
CA GLY A 307 0.58 -4.07 -17.43
C GLY A 307 -0.44 -3.64 -16.37
N TRP A 308 -0.48 -2.32 -16.08
CA TRP A 308 -1.24 -1.77 -14.94
C TRP A 308 -1.92 -0.45 -15.28
N TRP A 309 -3.19 -0.35 -14.88
CA TRP A 309 -3.96 0.88 -14.84
C TRP A 309 -3.66 1.65 -13.56
N ILE A 310 -3.16 2.88 -13.68
CA ILE A 310 -3.07 3.83 -12.57
C ILE A 310 -4.37 4.60 -12.45
N ILE A 311 -4.99 4.50 -11.28
CA ILE A 311 -6.21 5.22 -10.91
C ILE A 311 -5.83 6.43 -10.07
N ASP A 312 -5.64 7.56 -10.74
CA ASP A 312 -5.27 8.84 -10.15
C ASP A 312 -6.15 9.96 -10.73
N PRO A 313 -7.10 10.53 -9.93
CA PRO A 313 -7.94 11.65 -10.36
C PRO A 313 -7.17 12.83 -10.95
N PHE A 314 -5.89 12.99 -10.58
CA PHE A 314 -5.04 14.02 -11.12
C PHE A 314 -4.81 13.93 -12.65
N PHE A 315 -5.03 12.75 -13.24
CA PHE A 315 -4.78 12.50 -14.66
C PHE A 315 -6.00 12.69 -15.57
N GLY A 316 -7.17 12.96 -15.01
CA GLY A 316 -8.40 13.10 -15.78
C GLY A 316 -9.00 11.77 -16.28
N LYS A 317 -8.25 10.67 -16.20
CA LYS A 317 -8.63 9.30 -16.57
C LYS A 317 -7.66 8.28 -15.98
N ALA A 318 -8.05 7.01 -16.01
CA ALA A 318 -7.10 5.91 -15.82
C ALA A 318 -6.05 5.90 -16.95
N VAL A 319 -4.78 5.70 -16.60
CA VAL A 319 -3.65 5.69 -17.54
C VAL A 319 -2.73 4.51 -17.25
N SER A 320 -1.81 4.17 -18.17
CA SER A 320 -0.79 3.16 -17.87
C SER A 320 0.26 3.70 -16.88
N ILE A 321 0.97 2.80 -16.19
CA ILE A 321 2.04 3.18 -15.25
C ILE A 321 3.16 3.98 -15.91
N GLU A 322 3.49 3.69 -17.17
CA GLU A 322 4.51 4.41 -17.94
C GLU A 322 4.07 5.85 -18.23
N LYS A 323 2.81 6.03 -18.65
CA LYS A 323 2.23 7.36 -18.87
C LYS A 323 2.14 8.16 -17.58
N TRP A 324 1.78 7.49 -16.49
CA TRP A 324 1.74 8.11 -15.17
C TRP A 324 3.13 8.56 -14.72
N TYR A 325 4.12 7.66 -14.77
CA TYR A 325 5.50 7.96 -14.38
C TYR A 325 6.13 9.04 -15.26
N ALA A 326 5.99 8.96 -16.59
CA ALA A 326 6.53 9.96 -17.50
C ALA A 326 6.04 11.38 -17.14
N ARG A 327 4.75 11.51 -16.79
CA ARG A 327 4.21 12.79 -16.33
C ARG A 327 4.82 13.21 -15.00
N MET A 328 4.93 12.32 -14.01
CA MET A 328 5.56 12.64 -12.72
C MET A 328 7.03 13.04 -12.89
N HIS A 329 7.78 12.34 -13.73
CA HIS A 329 9.19 12.60 -14.00
C HIS A 329 9.42 13.95 -14.69
N ASN A 330 8.47 14.43 -15.50
CA ASN A 330 8.54 15.79 -16.06
C ASN A 330 8.51 16.90 -14.99
N HIS A 331 8.14 16.57 -13.75
CA HIS A 331 8.18 17.48 -12.61
C HIS A 331 9.41 17.28 -11.71
N ASP A 332 10.25 16.28 -12.00
CA ASP A 332 11.48 16.02 -11.26
C ASP A 332 12.42 17.23 -11.30
N VAL A 333 12.92 17.64 -10.14
CA VAL A 333 13.77 18.82 -9.98
C VAL A 333 15.24 18.47 -10.05
N ASP A 334 15.63 17.33 -9.49
CA ASP A 334 17.03 16.96 -9.28
C ASP A 334 17.44 15.68 -10.02
N GLY A 335 16.53 15.09 -10.80
CA GLY A 335 16.74 13.86 -11.56
C GLY A 335 16.75 12.60 -10.69
N LYS A 336 16.45 12.73 -9.39
CA LYS A 336 16.49 11.63 -8.42
C LYS A 336 15.10 11.09 -8.09
N LEU A 337 14.06 11.44 -8.84
CA LEU A 337 12.73 10.90 -8.60
C LEU A 337 12.76 9.37 -8.70
N ARG A 338 12.26 8.68 -7.67
CA ARG A 338 12.25 7.22 -7.59
C ARG A 338 10.84 6.68 -7.56
N VAL A 339 10.58 5.67 -8.38
CA VAL A 339 9.34 4.88 -8.36
C VAL A 339 9.49 3.73 -7.37
N TYR A 340 8.48 3.57 -6.52
CA TYR A 340 8.32 2.44 -5.62
C TYR A 340 6.96 1.80 -5.84
N VAL A 341 6.93 0.47 -5.86
CA VAL A 341 5.70 -0.32 -5.86
C VAL A 341 5.63 -1.00 -4.51
N THR A 342 4.46 -0.98 -3.87
CA THR A 342 4.26 -1.58 -2.55
C THR A 342 2.88 -2.23 -2.46
N GLU A 343 2.66 -2.92 -1.34
CA GLU A 343 1.35 -3.48 -1.00
C GLU A 343 0.23 -2.43 -1.05
N PRO A 344 -0.99 -2.80 -1.47
CA PRO A 344 -2.08 -1.87 -1.65
C PRO A 344 -2.54 -1.22 -0.33
N GLN A 345 -2.22 -1.81 0.83
CA GLN A 345 -2.54 -1.25 2.14
C GLN A 345 -1.53 -0.21 2.64
N ARG A 346 -0.37 -0.02 1.98
CA ARG A 346 0.60 0.99 2.42
C ARG A 346 -0.05 2.37 2.33
N LEU A 347 0.02 3.15 3.41
CA LEU A 347 -0.59 4.47 3.47
C LEU A 347 0.40 5.58 3.10
N THR A 348 1.59 5.58 3.72
CA THR A 348 2.54 6.71 3.62
C THR A 348 3.88 6.29 3.01
N ALA A 349 4.63 7.27 2.50
CA ALA A 349 5.98 7.04 2.00
C ALA A 349 7.00 6.88 3.16
N GLY A 350 6.79 7.58 4.28
CA GLY A 350 7.76 7.62 5.38
C GLY A 350 7.75 6.41 6.32
N LYS A 351 6.65 5.64 6.35
CA LYS A 351 6.55 4.40 7.15
C LYS A 351 5.90 3.31 6.33
N SER A 352 6.27 2.05 6.57
CA SER A 352 5.64 0.85 6.00
C SER A 352 4.27 0.54 6.63
N LEU A 353 3.67 1.50 7.34
CA LEU A 353 2.38 1.33 7.99
C LEU A 353 1.31 0.97 6.97
N ARG A 354 0.66 -0.17 7.23
CA ARG A 354 -0.59 -0.57 6.61
C ARG A 354 -1.73 0.31 7.14
N TYR A 355 -2.93 0.14 6.60
CA TYR A 355 -4.12 0.78 7.13
C TYR A 355 -4.33 0.41 8.60
N ASP A 356 -4.17 1.39 9.47
CA ASP A 356 -4.37 1.27 10.90
C ASP A 356 -5.46 2.27 11.34
N LYS A 357 -6.41 1.79 12.14
CA LYS A 357 -7.60 2.57 12.50
C LYS A 357 -7.22 3.80 13.34
N GLU A 358 -6.32 3.67 14.30
CA GLU A 358 -5.90 4.78 15.15
C GLU A 358 -5.25 5.87 14.31
N HIS A 359 -4.32 5.46 13.43
CA HIS A 359 -3.66 6.38 12.52
C HIS A 359 -4.66 7.07 11.58
N LEU A 360 -5.54 6.32 10.92
CA LEU A 360 -6.51 6.86 9.96
C LEU A 360 -7.56 7.78 10.62
N LEU A 361 -7.92 7.52 11.88
CA LEU A 361 -8.87 8.35 12.63
C LEU A 361 -8.21 9.49 13.40
N SER A 362 -6.91 9.69 13.24
CA SER A 362 -6.18 10.83 13.80
C SER A 362 -6.84 12.15 13.38
N SER A 363 -6.91 13.10 14.34
CA SER A 363 -7.36 14.46 14.10
C SER A 363 -6.54 15.18 13.04
N TRP A 364 -5.30 14.74 12.80
CA TRP A 364 -4.40 15.21 11.74
C TRP A 364 -5.05 15.18 10.35
N TYR A 365 -5.97 14.25 10.10
CA TYR A 365 -6.66 14.12 8.81
C TYR A 365 -7.97 14.91 8.71
N ASN A 366 -8.30 15.76 9.68
CA ASN A 366 -9.52 16.58 9.68
C ASN A 366 -10.80 15.77 9.40
N GLY A 367 -10.87 14.54 9.94
CA GLY A 367 -11.99 13.62 9.75
C GLY A 367 -12.11 13.03 8.34
N TYR A 368 -11.11 13.19 7.46
CA TYR A 368 -11.12 12.69 6.08
C TYR A 368 -11.49 11.20 6.02
N PHE A 369 -10.74 10.34 6.71
CA PHE A 369 -10.98 8.91 6.67
C PHE A 369 -12.24 8.49 7.40
N LYS A 370 -12.60 9.19 8.49
CA LYS A 370 -13.89 8.98 9.17
C LYS A 370 -15.04 9.14 8.18
N ASN A 371 -15.08 10.28 7.46
CA ASN A 371 -16.12 10.55 6.47
C ASN A 371 -16.06 9.56 5.29
N LEU A 372 -14.86 9.11 4.89
CA LEU A 372 -14.70 8.10 3.85
C LEU A 372 -15.30 6.76 4.27
N PHE A 373 -15.04 6.31 5.50
CA PHE A 373 -15.62 5.09 6.05
C PHE A 373 -17.13 5.20 6.22
N GLU A 374 -17.64 6.34 6.69
CA GLU A 374 -19.08 6.61 6.77
C GLU A 374 -19.74 6.52 5.38
N TYR A 375 -19.11 7.10 4.35
CA TYR A 375 -19.58 7.00 2.97
C TYR A 375 -19.67 5.53 2.51
N TYR A 376 -18.64 4.73 2.73
CA TYR A 376 -18.66 3.32 2.34
C TYR A 376 -19.66 2.49 3.15
N ALA A 377 -19.83 2.82 4.43
CA ALA A 377 -20.84 2.18 5.28
C ALA A 377 -22.25 2.47 4.73
N GLN A 378 -22.57 3.72 4.39
CA GLN A 378 -23.84 4.09 3.74
C GLN A 378 -24.00 3.42 2.37
N LYS A 379 -22.94 3.42 1.55
CA LYS A 379 -22.93 2.78 0.22
C LYS A 379 -23.24 1.28 0.32
N SER A 380 -22.67 0.58 1.30
CA SER A 380 -22.91 -0.86 1.52
C SER A 380 -24.34 -1.19 1.93
N ARG A 381 -25.03 -0.24 2.59
CA ARG A 381 -26.44 -0.37 3.01
C ARG A 381 -27.43 0.20 2.00
N ASN A 382 -26.95 0.68 0.84
CA ASN A 382 -27.75 1.42 -0.15
C ASN A 382 -28.45 2.67 0.45
N GLU A 383 -27.80 3.32 1.42
CA GLU A 383 -28.32 4.50 2.15
C GLU A 383 -27.73 5.82 1.62
N LEU A 384 -26.97 5.80 0.53
CA LEU A 384 -26.45 7.04 -0.03
C LEU A 384 -27.61 7.95 -0.44
N PRO A 385 -27.58 9.24 -0.04
CA PRO A 385 -28.62 10.17 -0.44
C PRO A 385 -28.69 10.26 -1.97
N ALA A 386 -29.91 10.32 -2.50
CA ALA A 386 -30.10 10.50 -3.93
C ALA A 386 -29.35 11.76 -4.39
N LYS A 387 -28.51 11.62 -5.42
CA LYS A 387 -27.78 12.78 -5.97
C LYS A 387 -28.78 13.86 -6.38
N PRO A 388 -28.63 15.11 -5.93
CA PRO A 388 -29.51 16.19 -6.37
C PRO A 388 -29.37 16.39 -7.87
N LEU A 389 -30.44 16.87 -8.53
CA LEU A 389 -30.50 16.97 -10.00
C LEU A 389 -29.33 17.77 -10.60
N HIS A 390 -28.93 18.86 -9.96
CA HIS A 390 -27.79 19.67 -10.41
C HIS A 390 -26.46 18.90 -10.40
N MET A 391 -26.24 18.00 -9.43
CA MET A 391 -25.07 17.13 -9.42
C MET A 391 -25.12 16.09 -10.54
N LYS A 392 -26.31 15.54 -10.85
CA LYS A 392 -26.47 14.63 -11.99
C LYS A 392 -26.18 15.33 -13.32
N ILE A 393 -26.64 16.57 -13.49
CA ILE A 393 -26.37 17.39 -14.66
C ILE A 393 -24.87 17.71 -14.75
N PHE A 394 -24.27 18.14 -13.64
CA PHE A 394 -22.84 18.43 -13.56
C PHE A 394 -21.98 17.20 -13.91
N ASP A 395 -22.28 16.04 -13.32
CA ASP A 395 -21.61 14.76 -13.62
C ASP A 395 -21.73 14.41 -15.12
N LYS A 396 -22.91 14.65 -15.72
CA LYS A 396 -23.15 14.41 -17.15
C LYS A 396 -22.34 15.37 -18.04
N ILE A 397 -22.25 16.64 -17.67
CA ILE A 397 -21.44 17.64 -18.39
C ILE A 397 -19.96 17.29 -18.30
N LEU A 398 -19.44 16.97 -17.11
CA LEU A 398 -18.04 16.57 -16.93
C LEU A 398 -17.71 15.31 -17.74
N SER A 399 -18.61 14.32 -17.72
CA SER A 399 -18.46 13.12 -18.54
C SER A 399 -18.43 13.43 -20.04
N TRP A 400 -19.21 14.41 -20.50
CA TRP A 400 -19.28 14.77 -21.91
C TRP A 400 -18.04 15.55 -22.36
N LEU A 401 -17.52 16.42 -21.49
CA LEU A 401 -16.31 17.21 -21.75
C LEU A 401 -15.00 16.42 -21.56
N GLN A 402 -15.07 15.19 -21.05
CA GLN A 402 -13.90 14.40 -20.65
C GLN A 402 -12.98 15.15 -19.67
N LEU A 403 -13.52 16.12 -18.94
CA LEU A 403 -12.82 16.86 -17.91
C LEU A 403 -12.92 16.05 -16.63
N GLY A 404 -11.96 15.16 -16.41
CA GLY A 404 -11.74 14.61 -15.08
C GLY A 404 -11.12 15.71 -14.19
N ILE A 405 -11.93 16.26 -13.29
CA ILE A 405 -11.50 17.20 -12.25
C ILE A 405 -11.42 16.46 -10.92
#